data_AF-A0A0A7KG98-F1
#
_entry.id   AF-A0A0A7KG98-F1
#
_cell.length_a   1.000
_cell.length_b   1.000
_cell.length_c   1.000
_cell.angle_alpha   90.00
_cell.angle_beta   90.00
_cell.angle_gamma   90.00
#
_symmetry.space_group_name_H-M   'P 1'
#
loop_
_entity.id
_entity.type
_entity.pdbx_description
1 polymer ?
#
loop_
_entity_poly.entity_id
_entity_poly.type
_entity_poly.pdbx_seq_one_letter_code
_entity_poly.pdbx_strand_id
1 'polypeptide(L)'
;MRHSPACLLIVSVPAGYDVDPQAWETLKQCAGEGYGAGVVLASPAFLRADPPLLLGDWGTLKGEALRELGPLIDAAFFSLDWLEAAM
;
A
#
# COMPACT_ATOMS: atom_id res chain seq x y z
N MET A 1 -6.90 27.62 7.63
CA MET A 1 -7.20 26.19 7.79
C MET A 1 -5.89 25.51 8.14
N ARG A 2 -5.73 24.94 9.34
CA ARG A 2 -4.50 24.22 9.69
C ARG A 2 -4.55 22.89 8.94
N HIS A 3 -3.63 22.71 7.99
CA HIS A 3 -3.44 21.40 7.35
C HIS A 3 -2.92 20.46 8.44
N SER A 4 -3.78 19.59 8.97
CA SER A 4 -3.27 18.38 9.65
C SER A 4 -2.39 17.64 8.64
N PRO A 5 -1.22 17.10 9.03
CA PRO A 5 -0.42 16.31 8.12
C PRO A 5 -1.28 15.12 7.67
N ALA A 6 -1.59 15.05 6.38
CA ALA A 6 -2.43 13.99 5.83
C ALA A 6 -1.79 12.63 6.15
N CYS A 7 -2.59 11.68 6.64
CA CYS A 7 -2.15 10.31 6.83
C CYS A 7 -1.69 9.74 5.49
N LEU A 8 -0.56 9.03 5.49
CA LEU A 8 0.01 8.44 4.30
C LEU A 8 0.35 6.98 4.56
N LEU A 9 -0.15 6.10 3.70
CA LEU A 9 0.22 4.70 3.62
C LEU A 9 1.23 4.55 2.49
N ILE A 10 2.45 4.15 2.84
CA ILE A 10 3.50 3.84 1.87
C ILE A 10 3.61 2.33 1.75
N VAL A 11 3.54 1.84 0.51
CA VAL A 11 3.61 0.42 0.18
C VAL A 11 4.66 0.22 -0.91
N SER A 12 5.49 -0.81 -0.74
CA SER A 12 6.54 -1.17 -1.69
C SER A 12 6.06 -2.31 -2.58
N VAL A 13 6.42 -2.25 -3.86
CA VAL A 13 6.21 -3.39 -4.77
C VAL A 13 7.24 -4.48 -4.42
N PRO A 14 6.81 -5.71 -4.08
CA PRO A 14 7.74 -6.80 -3.85
C PRO A 14 8.58 -7.09 -5.11
N ALA A 15 9.80 -7.59 -4.94
CA ALA A 15 10.63 -7.99 -6.07
C ALA A 15 9.97 -9.14 -6.84
N GLY A 16 9.93 -9.05 -8.17
CA GLY A 16 9.25 -10.04 -9.02
C GLY A 16 7.72 -9.90 -9.06
N TYR A 17 7.17 -8.80 -8.54
CA TYR A 17 5.73 -8.51 -8.60
C TYR A 17 5.47 -7.27 -9.45
N ASP A 18 4.24 -7.16 -9.96
CA ASP A 18 3.69 -5.95 -10.57
C ASP A 18 2.41 -5.53 -9.83
N VAL A 19 1.89 -4.36 -10.15
CA VAL A 19 0.71 -3.76 -9.50
C VAL A 19 -0.54 -4.10 -10.30
N ASP A 20 -1.54 -4.67 -9.65
CA ASP A 20 -2.89 -4.74 -10.22
C ASP A 20 -3.54 -3.35 -10.12
N PRO A 21 -3.83 -2.67 -11.24
CA PRO A 21 -4.34 -1.30 -11.22
C PRO A 21 -5.74 -1.20 -10.59
N GLN A 22 -6.59 -2.22 -10.73
CA GLN A 22 -7.95 -2.19 -10.17
C GLN A 22 -7.92 -2.40 -8.65
N ALA A 23 -7.13 -3.36 -8.19
CA ALA A 23 -6.92 -3.57 -6.76
C ALA A 23 -6.21 -2.37 -6.11
N TRP A 24 -5.28 -1.73 -6.83
CA TRP A 24 -4.62 -0.50 -6.40
C TRP A 24 -5.58 0.68 -6.21
N GLU A 25 -6.49 0.92 -7.15
CA GLU A 25 -7.52 1.96 -6.98
C GLU A 25 -8.43 1.65 -5.80
N THR A 26 -8.79 0.38 -5.61
CA THR A 26 -9.62 -0.06 -4.48
C THR A 26 -8.92 0.22 -3.15
N LEU A 27 -7.63 -0.10 -3.02
CA LEU A 27 -6.82 0.21 -1.84
C LEU A 27 -6.80 1.72 -1.55
N LYS A 28 -6.58 2.55 -2.58
CA LYS A 28 -6.60 4.02 -2.43
C LYS A 28 -7.95 4.55 -1.95
N GLN A 29 -9.04 4.04 -2.51
CA GLN A 29 -10.38 4.46 -2.11
C GLN A 29 -10.67 4.08 -0.66
N CYS A 30 -10.40 2.82 -0.27
CA CYS A 30 -10.61 2.37 1.10
C CYS A 30 -9.76 3.14 2.13
N ALA A 31 -8.48 3.41 1.81
CA ALA A 31 -7.62 4.21 2.68
C ALA A 31 -8.09 5.67 2.79
N GLY A 32 -8.53 6.26 1.68
CA GLY A 32 -9.04 7.63 1.64
C GLY A 32 -10.36 7.81 2.39
N GLU A 33 -11.33 6.92 2.14
CA GLU A 33 -12.67 7.00 2.75
C GLU A 33 -12.67 6.57 4.22
N GLY A 34 -11.95 5.50 4.56
CA GLY A 34 -11.92 4.97 5.93
C GLY A 34 -11.03 5.75 6.89
N TYR A 35 -9.89 6.27 6.38
CA TYR A 35 -8.82 6.79 7.22
C TYR A 35 -8.37 8.20 6.84
N GLY A 36 -8.96 8.82 5.81
CA GLY A 36 -8.51 10.09 5.29
C GLY A 36 -7.06 10.03 4.77
N ALA A 37 -6.60 8.83 4.39
CA ALA A 37 -5.21 8.57 4.07
C ALA A 37 -4.95 8.54 2.56
N GLY A 38 -3.84 9.14 2.15
CA GLY A 38 -3.28 8.91 0.81
C GLY A 38 -2.47 7.63 0.76
N VAL A 39 -2.41 6.97 -0.41
CA VAL A 39 -1.55 5.79 -0.63
C VAL A 39 -0.49 6.13 -1.66
N VAL A 40 0.77 5.78 -1.34
CA VAL A 40 1.92 6.05 -2.19
C VAL A 40 2.68 4.75 -2.43
N LEU A 41 2.98 4.50 -3.70
CA LEU A 41 3.84 3.41 -4.11
C LEU A 41 5.31 3.84 -3.92
N ALA A 42 6.07 3.11 -3.11
CA ALA A 42 7.52 3.26 -3.05
C ALA A 42 8.16 2.54 -4.24
N SER A 43 8.99 3.26 -5.00
CA SER A 43 9.72 2.73 -6.15
C SER A 43 10.64 1.56 -5.75
N PRO A 44 10.81 0.51 -6.58
CA PRO A 44 11.36 -0.80 -6.19
C PRO A 44 12.87 -0.84 -5.88
N ALA A 45 13.52 0.27 -5.55
CA ALA A 45 14.97 0.35 -5.45
C ALA A 45 15.54 0.50 -4.02
N PHE A 46 14.72 0.60 -2.97
CA PHE A 46 15.27 0.92 -1.64
C PHE A 46 15.24 -0.20 -0.61
N LEU A 47 14.21 -1.05 -0.57
CA LEU A 47 14.03 -1.99 0.53
C LEU A 47 13.37 -3.31 0.09
N ARG A 48 13.99 -4.44 0.43
CA ARG A 48 13.42 -5.79 0.25
C ARG A 48 12.18 -5.92 1.11
N ALA A 49 11.00 -6.04 0.49
CA ALA A 49 9.75 -6.47 1.13
C ALA A 49 9.54 -5.86 2.54
N ASP A 50 9.63 -4.53 2.65
CA ASP A 50 9.36 -3.86 3.90
C ASP A 50 7.85 -3.85 4.17
N PRO A 51 7.43 -4.01 5.45
CA PRO A 51 6.04 -3.87 5.83
C PRO A 51 5.51 -2.48 5.45
N PRO A 52 4.19 -2.35 5.19
CA PRO A 52 3.58 -1.05 4.89
C PRO A 52 3.90 -0.02 5.97
N LEU A 53 4.34 1.17 5.54
CA LEU A 53 4.70 2.26 6.43
C LEU A 53 3.55 3.25 6.54
N LEU A 54 3.17 3.57 7.77
CA LEU A 54 2.15 4.57 8.09
C LEU A 54 2.85 5.85 8.55
N LEU A 55 2.74 6.90 7.75
CA LEU A 55 3.23 8.25 8.05
C LEU A 55 2.07 9.18 8.41
N GLY A 56 2.32 10.14 9.30
CA GLY A 56 1.30 11.06 9.81
C GLY A 56 0.60 10.55 11.08
N ASP A 57 -0.52 11.17 11.44
CA ASP A 57 -1.25 10.87 12.68
C ASP A 57 -2.42 9.90 12.43
N TRP A 58 -2.16 8.61 12.64
CA TRP A 58 -3.15 7.55 12.55
C TRP A 58 -3.91 7.32 13.88
N GLY A 59 -3.59 8.08 14.93
CA GLY A 59 -4.17 7.94 16.26
C GLY A 59 -4.14 6.51 16.81
N THR A 60 -5.21 6.11 17.48
CA THR A 60 -5.39 4.75 18.00
C THR A 60 -5.78 3.72 16.93
N LEU A 61 -6.08 4.18 15.71
CA LEU A 61 -6.57 3.34 14.61
C LEU A 61 -5.45 2.65 13.83
N LYS A 62 -4.18 2.94 14.13
CA LYS A 62 -3.01 2.39 13.42
C LYS A 62 -3.06 0.87 13.25
N GLY A 63 -3.37 0.14 14.34
CA GLY A 63 -3.44 -1.32 14.30
C GLY A 63 -4.63 -1.85 13.52
N GLU A 64 -5.76 -1.16 13.58
CA GLU A 64 -6.97 -1.49 12.84
C GLU A 64 -6.79 -1.24 11.34
N ALA A 65 -6.19 -0.11 10.96
CA ALA A 65 -5.84 0.23 9.59
C ALA A 65 -4.95 -0.83 8.95
N LEU A 66 -3.91 -1.30 9.64
CA LEU A 66 -3.06 -2.39 9.12
C LEU A 66 -3.83 -3.71 8.97
N ARG A 67 -4.72 -4.03 9.91
CA ARG A 67 -5.53 -5.26 9.86
C ARG A 67 -6.52 -5.24 8.70
N GLU A 68 -7.14 -4.09 8.41
CA GLU A 68 -8.14 -3.96 7.37
C GLU A 68 -7.55 -3.73 5.98
N LEU A 69 -6.51 -2.90 5.88
CA LEU A 69 -5.85 -2.61 4.61
C LEU A 69 -4.88 -3.71 4.20
N GLY A 70 -4.37 -4.52 5.14
CA GLY A 70 -3.43 -5.61 4.86
C GLY A 70 -3.85 -6.52 3.70
N PRO A 71 -5.04 -7.13 3.73
CA PRO A 71 -5.53 -7.96 2.62
C PRO A 71 -5.66 -7.22 1.29
N LEU A 72 -5.97 -5.92 1.32
CA LEU A 72 -6.06 -5.08 0.11
C LEU A 72 -4.68 -4.74 -0.45
N ILE A 73 -3.69 -4.57 0.43
CA ILE A 73 -2.29 -4.39 0.04
C ILE A 73 -1.78 -5.67 -0.61
N ASP A 74 -2.04 -6.84 -0.03
CA ASP A 74 -1.66 -8.12 -0.63
C ASP A 74 -2.31 -8.34 -2.00
N ALA A 75 -3.60 -8.01 -2.14
CA ALA A 75 -4.33 -8.11 -3.40
C ALA A 75 -3.86 -7.11 -4.48
N ALA A 76 -3.19 -6.02 -4.09
CA ALA A 76 -2.72 -5.01 -5.03
C ALA A 76 -1.48 -5.45 -5.82
N PHE A 77 -0.85 -6.57 -5.46
CA PHE A 77 0.35 -7.07 -6.11
C PHE A 77 0.16 -8.49 -6.62
N PHE A 78 0.66 -8.77 -7.82
CA PHE A 78 0.67 -10.12 -8.38
C PHE A 78 2.08 -10.51 -8.82
N SER A 79 2.42 -11.79 -8.68
CA SER A 79 3.73 -12.30 -9.06
C SER A 79 3.90 -12.39 -10.57
N LEU A 80 5.08 -12.02 -11.05
CA LEU A 80 5.57 -12.20 -12.42
C LEU A 80 6.35 -13.51 -12.59
N ASP A 81 6.31 -14.44 -11.64
CA ASP A 81 6.96 -15.76 -11.74
C ASP A 81 6.60 -16.50 -13.04
N TRP A 82 5.40 -16.26 -13.57
CA TRP A 82 4.95 -16.83 -14.84
C TRP A 82 5.70 -16.31 -16.07
N LEU A 83 6.24 -15.09 -16.01
CA LEU A 83 7.02 -14.48 -17.08
C LEU A 83 8.45 -15.04 -17.10
N GLU A 84 9.04 -15.29 -15.94
CA GLU A 84 10.37 -15.94 -15.84
C GLU A 84 10.33 -17.39 -16.31
N ALA A 85 9.22 -18.11 -16.10
CA ALA A 85 9.06 -19.49 -16.57
C ALA A 85 8.83 -19.63 -18.08
N ALA A 86 8.49 -18.53 -18.78
CA ALA A 86 8.20 -18.51 -20.21
C ALA A 86 9.39 -18.04 -21.08
N MET A 87 10.52 -17.70 -20.45
CA MET A 87 11.78 -17.31 -21.09
C MET A 87 12.80 -18.46 -21.10
#